data_AF-A0A2W7ABR5-F1
#
_entry.id   AF-A0A2W7ABR5-F1
#
_cell.length_a   1.000
_cell.length_b   1.000
_cell.length_c   1.000
_cell.angle_alpha   90.00
_cell.angle_beta   90.00
_cell.angle_gamma   90.00
#
_symmetry.space_group_name_H-M   'P 1'
#
loop_
_entity.id
_entity.type
_entity.pdbx_description
1 polymer ?
#
loop_
_entity_poly.entity_id
_entity_poly.type
_entity_poly.pdbx_seq_one_letter_code
_entity_poly.pdbx_strand_id
1 'polypeptide(L)'
;MPDPKPNRPAVFIEKIFPVTLLNKQVYYEHGGNLFKGLHRWYSRKPLSFSRASVLGSLLPDSVTMEEFEYLLGLNRRVDGHADSTTKLYKTPPSPERIKQVHDLCEQTWGTRTPTVLDAFAGGGSIPFEAVRYGLNVLASDLNPVAVVTMKAAMEYPLKFGPDLQHDIDKWVKWVGDEAEKRLAEFFPSQEGETVQNYLWAHTVVCPSCESVVPLSPNWWLSKTSNYAGAGQVRKVTSDWYAVKPIPNLAEKRVDFELVKGRKGKGTTIQTDEGEFDPGDFNTISRGVGKCPNCENIIETNIIYEQGRSGKLGHEVYAVAYRRGQSNLEFRLPTGKDIEAVHKSKKYLEKVLQENRFIVPQVEIPYGHQFAERSSLIQQGIDRWDKAFNLRQLLSLVTYVEILNEAKKKLRAEYEPEKVGAICTYLSLVLARCIDVNCRLAHVNTMGPKIEGASGQHSLNLFWNYPETNGSTRLWQWCSEKVLSDYQPLCKQLGHDSPSLSNPNPLVAQSSRLQTQAEASISISKPEACATNLGKDDLVAQSSRLQIQEGDLGKGIKPEACATGFRKRKRKNLPHWEMDGAVYTLGFTTQDRIEFSPEARQVILDACKFFDGVRASIIVSVTERPAVQGRD
;
A
#
# COMPACT_ATOMS: atom_id res chain seq x y z
N MET A 1 22.72 44.12 1.10
CA MET A 1 22.21 44.21 -0.29
C MET A 1 21.05 43.25 -0.40
N PRO A 2 19.94 43.59 -1.08
CA PRO A 2 18.94 42.59 -1.41
C PRO A 2 19.63 41.58 -2.33
N ASP A 3 19.60 40.31 -1.95
CA ASP A 3 20.08 39.21 -2.78
C ASP A 3 19.36 39.32 -4.14
N PRO A 4 20.07 39.55 -5.27
CA PRO A 4 19.41 39.67 -6.55
C PRO A 4 18.74 38.32 -6.80
N LYS A 5 17.39 38.29 -6.68
CA LYS A 5 16.62 37.10 -7.04
C LYS A 5 17.15 36.67 -8.41
N PRO A 6 17.70 35.45 -8.55
CA PRO A 6 18.20 35.00 -9.83
C PRO A 6 17.10 35.19 -10.86
N ASN A 7 17.45 35.82 -11.99
CA ASN A 7 16.52 36.21 -13.02
C ASN A 7 16.00 34.95 -13.73
N ARG A 8 15.12 34.21 -13.06
CA ARG A 8 14.56 32.97 -13.58
C ARG A 8 13.62 33.31 -14.75
N PRO A 9 13.69 32.59 -15.88
CA PRO A 9 12.74 32.78 -16.96
C PRO A 9 11.29 32.64 -16.48
N ALA A 10 10.39 33.46 -17.04
CA ALA A 10 8.97 33.31 -16.85
C ALA A 10 8.49 32.05 -17.60
N VAL A 11 7.65 31.26 -16.95
CA VAL A 11 7.19 29.97 -17.49
C VAL A 11 5.70 29.99 -17.80
N PHE A 12 5.27 29.11 -18.71
CA PHE A 12 3.91 29.06 -19.23
C PHE A 12 2.83 29.09 -18.15
N ILE A 13 2.98 28.29 -17.09
CA ILE A 13 1.98 28.19 -16.00
C ILE A 13 1.77 29.50 -15.22
N GLU A 14 2.74 30.42 -15.26
CA GLU A 14 2.65 31.73 -14.59
C GLU A 14 1.80 32.72 -15.39
N LYS A 15 1.69 32.50 -16.70
CA LYS A 15 0.91 33.33 -17.62
C LYS A 15 -0.48 32.75 -17.85
N ILE A 16 -0.58 31.44 -18.15
CA ILE A 16 -1.84 30.80 -18.52
C ILE A 16 -1.80 29.29 -18.26
N PHE A 17 -2.95 28.69 -17.93
CA PHE A 17 -3.06 27.25 -17.73
C PHE A 17 -4.41 26.71 -18.25
N PRO A 18 -4.45 25.59 -19.00
CA PRO A 18 -5.65 25.14 -19.71
C PRO A 18 -6.65 24.36 -18.82
N VAL A 19 -7.19 25.02 -17.78
CA VAL A 19 -8.04 24.37 -16.75
C VAL A 19 -9.25 23.66 -17.36
N THR A 20 -9.96 24.29 -18.30
CA THR A 20 -11.17 23.70 -18.93
C THR A 20 -10.86 22.42 -19.71
N LEU A 21 -9.74 22.38 -20.43
CA LEU A 21 -9.29 21.20 -21.15
C LEU A 21 -8.87 20.09 -20.17
N LEU A 22 -8.12 20.44 -19.13
CA LEU A 22 -7.65 19.48 -18.14
C LEU A 22 -8.82 18.85 -17.37
N ASN A 23 -9.85 19.62 -17.03
CA ASN A 23 -11.07 19.07 -16.41
C ASN A 23 -11.71 17.98 -17.29
N LYS A 24 -11.74 18.16 -18.62
CA LYS A 24 -12.25 17.14 -19.55
C LYS A 24 -11.34 15.90 -19.59
N GLN A 25 -10.02 16.10 -19.62
CA GLN A 25 -9.06 14.99 -19.63
C GLN A 25 -9.07 14.19 -18.32
N VAL A 26 -9.16 14.86 -17.17
CA VAL A 26 -9.33 14.24 -15.86
C VAL A 26 -10.65 13.48 -15.79
N TYR A 27 -11.72 14.02 -16.39
CA TYR A 27 -12.97 13.30 -16.52
C TYR A 27 -12.77 12.02 -17.33
N TYR A 28 -12.15 12.04 -18.52
CA TYR A 28 -11.87 10.81 -19.29
C TYR A 28 -11.04 9.77 -18.54
N GLU A 29 -10.15 10.23 -17.66
CA GLU A 29 -9.34 9.38 -16.81
C GLU A 29 -10.21 8.59 -15.82
N HIS A 30 -11.28 9.19 -15.26
CA HIS A 30 -12.17 8.56 -14.25
C HIS A 30 -11.38 7.87 -13.11
N GLY A 31 -10.23 8.43 -12.71
CA GLY A 31 -9.31 7.81 -11.74
C GLY A 31 -8.63 6.52 -12.24
N GLY A 32 -8.58 6.34 -13.56
CA GLY A 32 -7.84 5.31 -14.28
C GLY A 32 -6.38 5.71 -14.43
N ASN A 33 -5.48 4.91 -13.87
CA ASN A 33 -4.05 5.15 -13.90
C ASN A 33 -3.36 3.83 -14.25
N LEU A 34 -2.36 3.89 -15.14
CA LEU A 34 -1.73 2.71 -15.75
C LEU A 34 -1.04 1.78 -14.75
N PHE A 35 -0.68 2.28 -13.58
CA PHE A 35 -0.03 1.51 -12.51
C PHE A 35 -0.91 1.46 -11.25
N LYS A 36 -2.24 1.62 -11.39
CA LYS A 36 -3.21 1.48 -10.29
C LYS A 36 -3.30 0.03 -9.78
N GLY A 37 -3.03 -0.94 -10.66
CA GLY A 37 -3.02 -2.36 -10.32
C GLY A 37 -1.94 -2.75 -9.30
N LEU A 38 -0.79 -2.04 -9.28
CA LEU A 38 0.36 -2.34 -8.43
C LEU A 38 0.04 -2.23 -6.93
N HIS A 39 -0.51 -1.10 -6.49
CA HIS A 39 -0.88 -0.84 -5.10
C HIS A 39 -1.86 0.32 -5.02
N ARG A 40 -2.88 0.23 -4.15
CA ARG A 40 -3.81 1.36 -3.97
C ARG A 40 -3.10 2.55 -3.32
N TRP A 41 -3.28 3.74 -3.87
CA TRP A 41 -2.79 4.99 -3.27
C TRP A 41 -3.88 6.04 -3.34
N TYR A 42 -4.27 6.58 -2.18
CA TYR A 42 -5.48 7.41 -2.05
C TYR A 42 -5.33 8.82 -2.63
N SER A 43 -4.10 9.31 -2.78
CA SER A 43 -3.81 10.67 -3.27
C SER A 43 -3.05 10.64 -4.60
N ARG A 44 -3.48 9.78 -5.54
CA ARG A 44 -2.89 9.80 -6.89
C ARG A 44 -3.47 10.96 -7.68
N LYS A 45 -2.60 11.82 -8.19
CA LYS A 45 -2.99 12.89 -9.11
C LYS A 45 -3.30 12.30 -10.48
N PRO A 46 -4.28 12.86 -11.23
CA PRO A 46 -4.51 12.47 -12.61
C PRO A 46 -3.24 12.66 -13.46
N LEU A 47 -2.95 11.72 -14.34
CA LEU A 47 -1.77 11.76 -15.22
C LEU A 47 -1.84 12.95 -16.18
N SER A 48 -3.02 13.21 -16.74
CA SER A 48 -3.25 14.36 -17.64
C SER A 48 -2.90 15.70 -17.00
N PHE A 49 -3.33 15.90 -15.74
CA PHE A 49 -3.00 17.09 -14.96
C PHE A 49 -1.51 17.14 -14.61
N SER A 50 -0.95 16.02 -14.14
CA SER A 50 0.46 15.92 -13.75
C SER A 50 1.40 16.27 -14.91
N ARG A 51 1.09 15.79 -16.12
CA ARG A 51 1.81 16.13 -17.35
C ARG A 51 1.78 17.62 -17.64
N ALA A 52 0.61 18.25 -17.57
CA ALA A 52 0.48 19.68 -17.82
C ALA A 52 1.22 20.50 -16.77
N SER A 53 1.25 20.07 -15.50
CA SER A 53 2.06 20.71 -14.47
C SER A 53 3.55 20.64 -14.76
N VAL A 54 4.06 19.48 -15.23
CA VAL A 54 5.47 19.33 -15.63
C VAL A 54 5.80 20.28 -16.78
N LEU A 55 5.06 20.21 -17.89
CA LEU A 55 5.34 21.07 -19.05
C LEU A 55 5.14 22.55 -18.74
N GLY A 56 4.07 22.91 -18.04
CA GLY A 56 3.77 24.31 -17.69
C GLY A 56 4.84 24.95 -16.82
N SER A 57 5.55 24.15 -16.01
CA SER A 57 6.65 24.61 -15.15
C SER A 57 8.00 24.68 -15.87
N LEU A 58 8.12 24.12 -17.08
CA LEU A 58 9.37 24.05 -17.84
C LEU A 58 9.36 24.90 -19.11
N LEU A 59 8.22 24.99 -19.79
CA LEU A 59 8.12 25.69 -21.06
C LEU A 59 8.05 27.22 -20.85
N PRO A 60 8.67 28.02 -21.73
CA PRO A 60 8.68 29.48 -21.59
C PRO A 60 7.28 30.07 -21.78
N ASP A 61 7.02 31.23 -21.18
CA ASP A 61 5.74 31.95 -21.27
C ASP A 61 5.40 32.48 -22.68
N SER A 62 6.36 32.44 -23.60
CA SER A 62 6.19 32.72 -25.03
C SER A 62 5.43 31.62 -25.76
N VAL A 63 5.38 30.39 -25.23
CA VAL A 63 4.63 29.28 -25.83
C VAL A 63 3.14 29.62 -25.87
N THR A 64 2.53 29.43 -27.03
CA THR A 64 1.08 29.69 -27.21
C THR A 64 0.23 28.57 -26.61
N MET A 65 -1.05 28.83 -26.35
CA MET A 65 -1.95 27.78 -25.87
C MET A 65 -2.07 26.60 -26.84
N GLU A 66 -2.12 26.87 -28.16
CA GLU A 66 -2.20 25.82 -29.18
C GLU A 66 -0.93 24.97 -29.24
N GLU A 67 0.24 25.61 -29.17
CA GLU A 67 1.52 24.91 -29.10
C GLU A 67 1.62 24.08 -27.81
N PHE A 68 1.21 24.64 -26.67
CA PHE A 68 1.17 23.89 -25.41
C PHE A 68 0.25 22.67 -25.48
N GLU A 69 -0.96 22.80 -26.04
CA GLU A 69 -1.90 21.69 -26.26
C GLU A 69 -1.26 20.60 -27.13
N TYR A 70 -0.56 20.98 -28.19
CA TYR A 70 0.17 20.06 -29.05
C TYR A 70 1.30 19.33 -28.31
N LEU A 71 2.15 20.08 -27.59
CA LEU A 71 3.27 19.52 -26.81
C LEU A 71 2.79 18.62 -25.68
N LEU A 72 1.63 18.92 -25.08
CA LEU A 72 0.97 18.09 -24.07
C LEU A 72 0.59 16.69 -24.60
N GLY A 73 0.41 16.58 -25.91
CA GLY A 73 0.12 15.32 -26.59
C GLY A 73 -1.20 15.31 -27.38
N LEU A 74 -1.91 16.44 -27.46
CA LEU A 74 -3.13 16.56 -28.25
C LEU A 74 -2.83 16.82 -29.72
N ASN A 75 -3.71 16.36 -30.60
CA ASN A 75 -3.62 16.71 -32.01
C ASN A 75 -3.87 18.21 -32.20
N ARG A 76 -3.27 18.78 -33.25
CA ARG A 76 -3.50 20.18 -33.60
C ARG A 76 -4.98 20.41 -33.90
N ARG A 77 -5.44 21.64 -33.67
CA ARG A 77 -6.82 22.02 -33.90
C ARG A 77 -7.15 21.86 -35.39
N VAL A 78 -8.33 21.32 -35.67
CA VAL A 78 -8.90 21.20 -37.02
C VAL A 78 -10.13 22.08 -37.05
N ASP A 79 -10.17 23.04 -37.97
CA ASP A 79 -11.26 24.04 -38.09
C ASP A 79 -11.58 24.79 -36.78
N GLY A 80 -10.54 25.07 -35.98
CA GLY A 80 -10.67 25.77 -34.69
C GLY A 80 -11.15 24.89 -33.52
N HIS A 81 -11.49 23.63 -33.78
CA HIS A 81 -11.92 22.68 -32.75
C HIS A 81 -10.74 21.97 -32.08
N ALA A 82 -10.79 21.89 -30.74
CA ALA A 82 -9.81 21.17 -29.94
C ALA A 82 -9.97 19.64 -30.06
N ASP A 83 -8.86 18.91 -29.97
CA ASP A 83 -8.85 17.45 -29.98
C ASP A 83 -9.66 16.87 -28.80
N SER A 84 -10.70 16.10 -29.13
CA SER A 84 -11.56 15.40 -28.17
C SER A 84 -11.36 13.88 -28.18
N THR A 85 -10.50 13.38 -29.07
CA THR A 85 -10.27 11.95 -29.30
C THR A 85 -9.12 11.42 -28.46
N THR A 86 -8.08 12.23 -28.26
CA THR A 86 -6.90 11.85 -27.50
C THR A 86 -7.17 11.84 -26.00
N LYS A 87 -6.77 10.74 -25.35
CA LYS A 87 -6.81 10.55 -23.91
C LYS A 87 -5.39 10.59 -23.37
N LEU A 88 -4.97 11.74 -22.82
CA LEU A 88 -3.57 12.00 -22.45
C LEU A 88 -3.00 10.93 -21.51
N TYR A 89 -3.79 10.44 -20.55
CA TYR A 89 -3.34 9.42 -19.60
C TYR A 89 -2.95 8.08 -20.25
N LYS A 90 -3.42 7.79 -21.48
CA LYS A 90 -3.10 6.56 -22.26
C LYS A 90 -2.10 6.80 -23.38
N THR A 91 -1.91 8.04 -23.79
CA THR A 91 -1.13 8.40 -24.99
C THR A 91 0.17 9.06 -24.59
N PRO A 92 1.34 8.40 -24.78
CA PRO A 92 2.63 9.03 -24.56
C PRO A 92 2.91 10.11 -25.60
N PRO A 93 3.74 11.12 -25.29
CA PRO A 93 4.19 12.09 -26.28
C PRO A 93 4.99 11.36 -27.39
N SER A 94 4.89 11.86 -28.63
CA SER A 94 5.67 11.32 -29.74
C SER A 94 7.13 11.80 -29.66
N PRO A 95 8.08 11.11 -30.31
CA PRO A 95 9.48 11.54 -30.34
C PRO A 95 9.67 12.99 -30.81
N GLU A 96 8.85 13.45 -31.78
CA GLU A 96 8.88 14.82 -32.30
C GLU A 96 8.48 15.84 -31.24
N ARG A 97 7.43 15.54 -30.46
CA ARG A 97 6.98 16.38 -29.35
C ARG A 97 8.03 16.43 -28.24
N ILE A 98 8.62 15.29 -27.88
CA ILE A 98 9.70 15.21 -26.89
C ILE A 98 10.88 16.09 -27.36
N LYS A 99 11.30 15.96 -28.62
CA LYS A 99 12.37 16.79 -29.18
C LYS A 99 12.06 18.28 -29.09
N GLN A 100 10.84 18.70 -29.43
CA GLN A 100 10.44 20.11 -29.33
C GLN A 100 10.46 20.62 -27.89
N VAL A 101 9.96 19.82 -26.92
CA VAL A 101 10.06 20.16 -25.50
C VAL A 101 11.52 20.33 -25.07
N HIS A 102 12.41 19.42 -25.49
CA HIS A 102 13.84 19.51 -25.19
C HIS A 102 14.49 20.74 -25.82
N ASP A 103 14.14 21.07 -27.06
CA ASP A 103 14.67 22.25 -27.76
C ASP A 103 14.26 23.54 -27.05
N LEU A 104 12.99 23.63 -26.59
CA LEU A 104 12.50 24.76 -25.79
C LEU A 104 13.16 24.80 -24.40
N CYS A 105 13.43 23.65 -23.79
CA CYS A 105 14.13 23.58 -22.52
C CYS A 105 15.58 24.05 -22.65
N GLU A 106 16.28 23.68 -23.73
CA GLU A 106 17.64 24.15 -24.01
C GLU A 106 17.69 25.67 -24.14
N GLN A 107 16.72 26.25 -24.87
CA GLN A 107 16.63 27.71 -25.04
C GLN A 107 16.32 28.44 -23.73
N THR A 108 15.49 27.85 -22.87
CA THR A 108 15.02 28.49 -21.63
C THR A 108 15.98 28.30 -20.45
N TRP A 109 16.55 27.10 -20.31
CA TRP A 109 17.31 26.67 -19.14
C TRP A 109 18.77 26.34 -19.44
N GLY A 110 19.21 26.41 -20.70
CA GLY A 110 20.55 25.97 -21.12
C GLY A 110 20.75 24.45 -21.03
N THR A 111 19.67 23.68 -20.94
CA THR A 111 19.73 22.21 -20.95
C THR A 111 18.47 21.58 -21.55
N ARG A 112 18.68 20.59 -22.43
CA ARG A 112 17.64 19.77 -23.06
C ARG A 112 16.79 18.99 -22.06
N THR A 113 17.38 18.60 -20.94
CA THR A 113 16.76 17.71 -19.94
C THR A 113 16.87 18.31 -18.53
N PRO A 114 16.12 19.39 -18.23
CA PRO A 114 16.06 19.92 -16.87
C PRO A 114 15.67 18.82 -15.88
N THR A 115 16.19 18.92 -14.65
CA THR A 115 15.83 17.96 -13.60
C THR A 115 14.53 18.37 -12.93
N VAL A 116 13.56 17.48 -12.96
CA VAL A 116 12.29 17.60 -12.23
C VAL A 116 12.46 16.93 -10.87
N LEU A 117 12.31 17.71 -9.80
CA LEU A 117 12.30 17.22 -8.42
C LEU A 117 10.86 17.19 -7.89
N ASP A 118 10.39 16.02 -7.49
CA ASP A 118 9.16 15.87 -6.71
C ASP A 118 9.49 15.29 -5.33
N ALA A 119 9.58 16.16 -4.33
CA ALA A 119 9.93 15.79 -2.96
C ALA A 119 8.80 15.07 -2.20
N PHE A 120 7.58 15.06 -2.75
CA PHE A 120 6.37 14.48 -2.17
C PHE A 120 5.60 13.68 -3.22
N ALA A 121 6.34 12.81 -3.92
CA ALA A 121 5.87 12.20 -5.15
C ALA A 121 4.68 11.24 -4.94
N GLY A 122 4.49 10.73 -3.72
CA GLY A 122 3.38 9.84 -3.38
C GLY A 122 3.28 8.66 -4.34
N GLY A 123 2.15 8.57 -5.03
CA GLY A 123 1.91 7.50 -6.00
C GLY A 123 2.74 7.59 -7.29
N GLY A 124 3.46 8.69 -7.53
CA GLY A 124 4.40 8.82 -8.64
C GLY A 124 3.85 9.45 -9.93
N SER A 125 2.67 10.07 -9.94
CA SER A 125 2.06 10.61 -11.18
C SER A 125 2.90 11.70 -11.88
N ILE A 126 3.45 12.65 -11.11
CA ILE A 126 4.31 13.74 -11.65
C ILE A 126 5.63 13.18 -12.19
N PRO A 127 6.42 12.42 -11.41
CA PRO A 127 7.66 11.86 -11.95
C PRO A 127 7.42 10.91 -13.13
N PHE A 128 6.31 10.15 -13.13
CA PHE A 128 5.96 9.29 -14.26
C PHE A 128 5.76 10.07 -15.55
N GLU A 129 5.01 11.18 -15.50
CA GLU A 129 4.81 12.01 -16.69
C GLU A 129 6.09 12.75 -17.10
N ALA A 130 6.95 13.15 -16.16
CA ALA A 130 8.25 13.74 -16.49
C ALA A 130 9.18 12.75 -17.23
N VAL A 131 9.24 11.50 -16.76
CA VAL A 131 10.00 10.43 -17.42
C VAL A 131 9.53 10.19 -18.86
N ARG A 132 8.22 10.29 -19.13
CA ARG A 132 7.68 10.10 -20.50
C ARG A 132 8.17 11.15 -21.50
N TYR A 133 8.69 12.29 -21.02
CA TYR A 133 9.36 13.29 -21.84
C TYR A 133 10.89 13.13 -21.87
N GLY A 134 11.44 12.04 -21.34
CA GLY A 134 12.89 11.83 -21.27
C GLY A 134 13.62 12.83 -20.37
N LEU A 135 12.92 13.43 -19.41
CA LEU A 135 13.52 14.37 -18.46
C LEU A 135 14.34 13.65 -17.38
N ASN A 136 15.26 14.36 -16.75
CA ASN A 136 15.92 13.88 -15.53
C ASN A 136 14.94 14.01 -14.36
N VAL A 137 14.83 12.98 -13.52
CA VAL A 137 13.81 12.93 -12.47
C VAL A 137 14.41 12.48 -11.15
N LEU A 138 14.20 13.32 -10.13
CA LEU A 138 14.44 13.00 -8.73
C LEU A 138 13.09 12.95 -8.02
N ALA A 139 12.77 11.82 -7.40
CA ALA A 139 11.52 11.64 -6.69
C ALA A 139 11.78 11.05 -5.31
N SER A 140 11.16 11.63 -4.30
CA SER A 140 11.22 11.15 -2.92
C SER A 140 9.85 11.15 -2.27
N ASP A 141 9.71 10.29 -1.26
CA ASP A 141 8.58 10.33 -0.34
C ASP A 141 9.02 9.78 1.02
N LEU A 142 8.47 10.34 2.09
CA LEU A 142 8.70 9.85 3.46
C LEU A 142 7.94 8.54 3.76
N ASN A 143 7.04 8.13 2.87
CA ASN A 143 6.33 6.87 2.95
C ASN A 143 7.05 5.80 2.11
N PRO A 144 7.58 4.73 2.72
CA PRO A 144 8.28 3.68 1.99
C PRO A 144 7.38 2.97 0.96
N VAL A 145 6.06 2.91 1.19
CA VAL A 145 5.11 2.31 0.25
C VAL A 145 5.02 3.13 -1.05
N ALA A 146 5.08 4.46 -0.95
CA ALA A 146 5.15 5.34 -2.12
C ALA A 146 6.42 5.07 -2.93
N VAL A 147 7.58 5.01 -2.26
CA VAL A 147 8.87 4.72 -2.90
C VAL A 147 8.86 3.37 -3.62
N VAL A 148 8.40 2.30 -2.96
CA VAL A 148 8.28 0.96 -3.56
C VAL A 148 7.34 0.97 -4.77
N THR A 149 6.21 1.68 -4.67
CA THR A 149 5.26 1.82 -5.79
C THR A 149 5.90 2.54 -6.97
N MET A 150 6.67 3.61 -6.73
CA MET A 150 7.37 4.34 -7.79
C MET A 150 8.47 3.49 -8.44
N LYS A 151 9.22 2.70 -7.66
CA LYS A 151 10.21 1.76 -8.20
C LYS A 151 9.56 0.76 -9.16
N ALA A 152 8.45 0.16 -8.76
CA ALA A 152 7.70 -0.78 -9.60
C ALA A 152 6.95 -0.09 -10.77
N ALA A 153 6.57 1.18 -10.64
CA ALA A 153 5.86 1.91 -11.68
C ALA A 153 6.78 2.50 -12.76
N MET A 154 8.05 2.75 -12.44
CA MET A 154 8.96 3.50 -13.31
C MET A 154 10.36 2.91 -13.34
N GLU A 155 11.03 2.80 -12.19
CA GLU A 155 12.46 2.48 -12.13
C GLU A 155 12.77 1.10 -12.72
N TYR A 156 12.04 0.06 -12.29
CA TYR A 156 12.27 -1.29 -12.80
C TYR A 156 11.80 -1.48 -14.25
N PRO A 157 10.62 -0.99 -14.67
CA PRO A 157 10.24 -1.00 -16.08
C PRO A 157 11.25 -0.30 -17.01
N LEU A 158 11.80 0.86 -16.61
CA LEU A 158 12.81 1.56 -17.40
C LEU A 158 14.11 0.76 -17.48
N LYS A 159 14.54 0.20 -16.34
CA LYS A 159 15.83 -0.45 -16.19
C LYS A 159 15.90 -1.84 -16.83
N PHE A 160 14.87 -2.66 -16.63
CA PHE A 160 14.86 -4.05 -17.05
C PHE A 160 13.95 -4.32 -18.25
N GLY A 161 13.15 -3.35 -18.66
CA GLY A 161 12.28 -3.48 -19.82
C GLY A 161 11.24 -4.60 -19.69
N PRO A 162 10.62 -5.01 -20.80
CA PRO A 162 9.57 -6.03 -20.81
C PRO A 162 10.06 -7.42 -20.40
N ASP A 163 11.35 -7.72 -20.53
CA ASP A 163 11.92 -9.05 -20.28
C ASP A 163 11.86 -9.47 -18.82
N LEU A 164 11.87 -8.51 -17.88
CA LEU A 164 11.69 -8.80 -16.45
C LEU A 164 10.39 -9.54 -16.16
N GLN A 165 9.34 -9.34 -16.98
CA GLN A 165 8.07 -10.03 -16.82
C GLN A 165 8.24 -11.55 -16.80
N HIS A 166 9.12 -12.09 -17.66
CA HIS A 166 9.36 -13.53 -17.73
C HIS A 166 9.90 -14.08 -16.40
N ASP A 167 10.87 -13.38 -15.81
CA ASP A 167 11.43 -13.76 -14.52
C ASP A 167 10.39 -13.59 -13.39
N ILE A 168 9.61 -12.51 -13.40
CA ILE A 168 8.54 -12.31 -12.42
C ILE A 168 7.52 -13.46 -12.51
N ASP A 169 7.08 -13.83 -13.72
CA ASP A 169 6.10 -14.90 -13.94
C ASP A 169 6.63 -16.26 -13.50
N LYS A 170 7.90 -16.57 -13.78
CA LYS A 170 8.60 -17.76 -13.28
C LYS A 170 8.51 -17.85 -11.76
N TRP A 171 8.83 -16.77 -11.06
CA TRP A 171 8.84 -16.77 -9.59
C TRP A 171 7.46 -16.70 -8.97
N VAL A 172 6.50 -16.01 -9.60
CA VAL A 172 5.09 -16.05 -9.20
C VAL A 172 4.56 -17.47 -9.28
N LYS A 173 4.84 -18.18 -10.38
CA LYS A 173 4.44 -19.57 -10.55
C LYS A 173 5.07 -20.44 -9.47
N TRP A 174 6.38 -20.30 -9.23
CA TRP A 174 7.08 -21.08 -8.21
C TRP A 174 6.48 -20.87 -6.81
N VAL A 175 6.16 -19.63 -6.43
CA VAL A 175 5.50 -19.33 -5.15
C VAL A 175 4.10 -19.96 -5.09
N GLY A 176 3.34 -19.89 -6.19
CA GLY A 176 2.02 -20.52 -6.29
C GLY A 176 2.06 -22.03 -6.14
N ASP A 177 2.99 -22.70 -6.84
CA ASP A 177 3.17 -24.15 -6.76
C ASP A 177 3.56 -24.59 -5.33
N GLU A 178 4.43 -23.83 -4.65
CA GLU A 178 4.81 -24.10 -3.25
C GLU A 178 3.66 -23.84 -2.28
N ALA A 179 2.86 -22.80 -2.51
CA ALA A 179 1.69 -22.51 -1.71
C ALA A 179 0.65 -23.64 -1.82
N GLU A 180 0.41 -24.14 -3.03
CA GLU A 180 -0.52 -25.24 -3.25
C GLU A 180 -0.10 -26.49 -2.46
N LYS A 181 1.18 -26.88 -2.54
CA LYS A 181 1.71 -28.03 -1.79
C LYS A 181 1.53 -27.89 -0.28
N ARG A 182 1.76 -26.68 0.27
CA ARG A 182 1.76 -26.44 1.72
C ARG A 182 0.37 -26.16 2.29
N LEU A 183 -0.56 -25.67 1.47
CA LEU A 183 -1.87 -25.21 1.94
C LEU A 183 -3.03 -26.15 1.57
N ALA A 184 -2.85 -27.09 0.64
CA ALA A 184 -3.95 -27.92 0.11
C ALA A 184 -4.81 -28.60 1.19
N GLU A 185 -4.21 -29.10 2.28
CA GLU A 185 -4.94 -29.78 3.36
C GLU A 185 -5.91 -28.87 4.13
N PHE A 186 -5.69 -27.55 4.10
CA PHE A 186 -6.50 -26.55 4.80
C PHE A 186 -7.63 -25.97 3.94
N PHE A 187 -7.63 -26.30 2.64
CA PHE A 187 -8.59 -25.82 1.65
C PHE A 187 -9.17 -26.99 0.81
N PRO A 188 -9.87 -27.94 1.45
CA PRO A 188 -10.36 -29.14 0.76
C PRO A 188 -11.39 -28.80 -0.32
N SER A 189 -11.36 -29.55 -1.41
CA SER A 189 -12.44 -29.59 -2.40
C SER A 189 -13.10 -30.97 -2.41
N GLN A 190 -14.38 -31.04 -2.79
CA GLN A 190 -15.02 -32.33 -3.06
C GLN A 190 -14.66 -32.82 -4.47
N GLU A 191 -15.03 -34.07 -4.78
CA GLU A 191 -14.80 -34.63 -6.10
C GLU A 191 -15.50 -33.80 -7.19
N GLY A 192 -14.72 -33.42 -8.21
CA GLY A 192 -15.19 -32.56 -9.30
C GLY A 192 -15.41 -31.09 -8.92
N GLU A 193 -15.15 -30.69 -7.66
CA GLU A 193 -15.24 -29.31 -7.20
C GLU A 193 -13.85 -28.65 -7.16
N THR A 194 -13.83 -27.34 -7.39
CA THR A 194 -12.69 -26.47 -7.07
C THR A 194 -13.18 -25.31 -6.23
N VAL A 195 -12.88 -25.34 -4.94
CA VAL A 195 -13.30 -24.29 -4.00
C VAL A 195 -12.60 -22.97 -4.33
N GLN A 196 -13.39 -21.92 -4.49
CA GLN A 196 -12.94 -20.58 -4.83
C GLN A 196 -12.82 -19.71 -3.57
N ASN A 197 -13.89 -19.63 -2.78
CA ASN A 197 -13.92 -18.78 -1.58
C ASN A 197 -14.75 -19.44 -0.48
N TYR A 198 -14.46 -19.08 0.76
CA TYR A 198 -15.27 -19.34 1.95
C TYR A 198 -15.85 -18.00 2.41
N LEU A 199 -17.08 -18.03 2.91
CA LEU A 199 -17.76 -16.86 3.43
C LEU A 199 -17.99 -17.05 4.92
N TRP A 200 -17.58 -16.03 5.67
CA TRP A 200 -17.55 -16.07 7.12
C TRP A 200 -18.45 -15.00 7.72
N ALA A 201 -19.04 -15.30 8.87
CA ALA A 201 -19.71 -14.34 9.73
C ALA A 201 -18.98 -14.26 11.07
N HIS A 202 -18.86 -13.07 11.64
CA HIS A 202 -18.49 -12.93 13.05
C HIS A 202 -19.63 -13.47 13.93
N THR A 203 -19.30 -14.07 15.06
CA THR A 203 -20.28 -14.64 15.98
C THR A 203 -20.15 -14.02 17.37
N VAL A 204 -21.29 -13.92 18.06
CA VAL A 204 -21.38 -13.47 19.46
C VAL A 204 -22.25 -14.42 20.25
N VAL A 205 -22.02 -14.52 21.55
CA VAL A 205 -22.89 -15.26 22.46
C VAL A 205 -24.06 -14.36 22.88
N CYS A 206 -25.29 -14.80 22.67
CA CYS A 206 -26.48 -14.08 23.11
C CYS A 206 -26.51 -14.04 24.66
N PRO A 207 -26.66 -12.86 25.29
CA PRO A 207 -26.67 -12.75 26.75
C PRO A 207 -27.92 -13.36 27.40
N SER A 208 -28.99 -13.61 26.63
CA SER A 208 -30.25 -14.12 27.17
C SER A 208 -30.38 -15.64 27.07
N CYS A 209 -30.07 -16.21 25.91
CA CYS A 209 -30.25 -17.64 25.67
C CYS A 209 -28.93 -18.39 25.48
N GLU A 210 -27.79 -17.70 25.57
CA GLU A 210 -26.42 -18.25 25.47
C GLU A 210 -26.10 -18.89 24.12
N SER A 211 -26.95 -18.68 23.11
CA SER A 211 -26.68 -19.19 21.77
C SER A 211 -25.56 -18.43 21.09
N VAL A 212 -24.73 -19.13 20.32
CA VAL A 212 -23.79 -18.53 19.37
C VAL A 212 -24.58 -18.01 18.18
N VAL A 213 -24.51 -16.70 17.94
CA VAL A 213 -25.26 -16.00 16.90
C VAL A 213 -24.30 -15.41 15.87
N PRO A 214 -24.34 -15.85 14.61
CA PRO A 214 -23.62 -15.19 13.54
C PRO A 214 -24.25 -13.84 13.20
N LEU A 215 -23.42 -12.84 12.97
CA LEU A 215 -23.79 -11.46 12.67
C LEU A 215 -23.65 -11.22 11.18
N SER A 216 -24.77 -10.96 10.51
CA SER A 216 -24.79 -10.55 9.11
C SER A 216 -25.86 -9.49 8.83
N PRO A 217 -25.52 -8.38 8.15
CA PRO A 217 -26.48 -7.36 7.76
C PRO A 217 -27.34 -7.78 6.56
N ASN A 218 -27.00 -8.88 5.91
CA ASN A 218 -27.79 -9.57 4.88
C ASN A 218 -27.16 -10.93 4.57
N TRP A 219 -27.98 -11.87 4.12
CA TRP A 219 -27.51 -13.22 3.81
C TRP A 219 -27.37 -13.51 2.32
N TRP A 220 -27.17 -12.48 1.50
CA TRP A 220 -26.96 -12.64 0.07
C TRP A 220 -25.60 -13.27 -0.23
N LEU A 221 -25.59 -14.22 -1.18
CA LEU A 221 -24.39 -14.81 -1.76
C LEU A 221 -24.17 -14.30 -3.20
N SER A 222 -25.24 -14.24 -3.99
CA SER A 222 -25.22 -13.73 -5.36
C SER A 222 -26.59 -13.18 -5.78
N LYS A 223 -26.56 -12.01 -6.43
CA LYS A 223 -27.68 -11.35 -7.10
C LYS A 223 -27.41 -11.17 -8.60
N THR A 224 -26.56 -12.02 -9.17
CA THR A 224 -26.14 -11.86 -10.57
C THR A 224 -27.35 -11.97 -11.51
N SER A 225 -27.61 -10.94 -12.31
CA SER A 225 -28.71 -10.94 -13.29
C SER A 225 -28.26 -11.48 -14.65
N ASN A 226 -29.23 -11.90 -15.47
CA ASN A 226 -29.00 -12.45 -16.81
C ASN A 226 -28.62 -11.38 -17.86
N TYR A 227 -28.55 -10.10 -17.50
CA TYR A 227 -28.47 -9.01 -18.46
C TYR A 227 -27.22 -8.15 -18.22
N ALA A 228 -26.26 -8.27 -19.13
CA ALA A 228 -25.07 -7.43 -19.17
C ALA A 228 -25.04 -6.52 -20.43
N GLY A 229 -26.20 -6.34 -21.08
CA GLY A 229 -26.32 -5.63 -22.36
C GLY A 229 -26.01 -6.51 -23.59
N ALA A 230 -26.44 -6.07 -24.77
CA ALA A 230 -26.18 -6.78 -26.03
C ALA A 230 -24.66 -6.93 -26.25
N GLY A 231 -24.21 -8.18 -26.48
CA GLY A 231 -22.79 -8.49 -26.72
C GLY A 231 -21.96 -8.89 -25.48
N GLN A 232 -22.57 -9.02 -24.29
CA GLN A 232 -21.86 -9.50 -23.09
C GLN A 232 -22.27 -10.93 -22.69
N VAL A 233 -21.28 -11.82 -22.55
CA VAL A 233 -21.40 -13.17 -21.95
C VAL A 233 -20.66 -13.07 -20.59
N ARG A 234 -21.14 -13.46 -19.41
CA ARG A 234 -21.89 -14.65 -18.97
C ARG A 234 -22.49 -14.37 -17.57
N LYS A 235 -23.50 -15.14 -17.17
CA LYS A 235 -23.91 -15.28 -15.76
C LYS A 235 -22.71 -15.71 -14.90
N VAL A 236 -22.31 -14.93 -13.89
CA VAL A 236 -21.30 -15.38 -12.90
C VAL A 236 -21.82 -16.59 -12.13
N THR A 237 -23.12 -16.60 -11.83
CA THR A 237 -23.88 -17.69 -11.19
C THR A 237 -25.13 -17.99 -12.01
N SER A 238 -25.53 -19.26 -12.14
CA SER A 238 -26.75 -19.62 -12.91
C SER A 238 -28.03 -18.98 -12.35
N ASP A 239 -28.04 -18.82 -11.02
CA ASP A 239 -29.18 -18.45 -10.19
C ASP A 239 -28.76 -17.38 -9.18
N TRP A 240 -29.74 -16.83 -8.47
CA TRP A 240 -29.54 -16.05 -7.26
C TRP A 240 -29.38 -17.01 -6.08
N TYR A 241 -28.50 -16.62 -5.15
CA TYR A 241 -28.13 -17.44 -4.00
C TYR A 241 -28.16 -16.60 -2.73
N ALA A 242 -28.68 -17.19 -1.66
CA ALA A 242 -28.65 -16.66 -0.30
C ALA A 242 -28.52 -17.79 0.72
N VAL A 243 -28.32 -17.43 1.97
CA VAL A 243 -28.40 -18.36 3.10
C VAL A 243 -29.56 -17.92 4.00
N LYS A 244 -30.29 -18.88 4.57
CA LYS A 244 -31.32 -18.63 5.58
C LYS A 244 -30.79 -19.14 6.92
N PRO A 245 -30.63 -18.28 7.94
CA PRO A 245 -30.30 -18.73 9.29
C PRO A 245 -31.50 -19.49 9.89
N ILE A 246 -31.22 -20.65 10.47
CA ILE A 246 -32.21 -21.54 11.08
C ILE A 246 -31.97 -21.59 12.59
N PRO A 247 -32.90 -21.11 13.42
CA PRO A 247 -32.77 -21.18 14.87
C PRO A 247 -32.61 -22.61 15.38
N ASN A 248 -31.58 -22.88 16.19
CA ASN A 248 -31.38 -24.13 16.91
C ASN A 248 -31.07 -23.88 18.39
N LEU A 249 -32.13 -23.59 19.16
CA LEU A 249 -32.01 -23.26 20.58
C LEU A 249 -31.53 -24.45 21.43
N ALA A 250 -31.89 -25.68 21.07
CA ALA A 250 -31.49 -26.88 21.80
C ALA A 250 -29.97 -27.02 21.84
N GLU A 251 -29.33 -26.74 20.72
CA GLU A 251 -27.88 -26.84 20.54
C GLU A 251 -27.15 -25.49 20.75
N LYS A 252 -27.87 -24.45 21.16
CA LYS A 252 -27.33 -23.10 21.41
C LYS A 252 -26.56 -22.53 20.22
N ARG A 253 -27.06 -22.73 19.00
CA ARG A 253 -26.46 -22.22 17.76
C ARG A 253 -27.51 -21.80 16.73
N VAL A 254 -27.03 -21.29 15.60
CA VAL A 254 -27.85 -21.01 14.43
C VAL A 254 -27.32 -21.88 13.29
N ASP A 255 -28.18 -22.75 12.76
CA ASP A 255 -27.85 -23.55 11.58
C ASP A 255 -28.14 -22.74 10.30
N PHE A 256 -27.85 -23.31 9.13
CA PHE A 256 -28.00 -22.62 7.85
C PHE A 256 -28.69 -23.49 6.81
N GLU A 257 -29.50 -22.87 5.97
CA GLU A 257 -30.11 -23.46 4.78
C GLU A 257 -29.69 -22.66 3.54
N LEU A 258 -29.25 -23.34 2.48
CA LEU A 258 -28.90 -22.67 1.23
C LEU A 258 -30.17 -22.43 0.40
N VAL A 259 -30.44 -21.17 0.06
CA VAL A 259 -31.55 -20.80 -0.82
C VAL A 259 -31.03 -20.48 -2.21
N LYS A 260 -31.60 -21.13 -3.22
CA LYS A 260 -31.27 -20.96 -4.64
C LYS A 260 -32.53 -20.76 -5.45
N GLY A 261 -32.52 -19.81 -6.38
CA GLY A 261 -33.64 -19.60 -7.29
C GLY A 261 -33.42 -18.46 -8.28
N ARG A 262 -34.45 -18.15 -9.06
CA ARG A 262 -34.41 -17.04 -10.03
C ARG A 262 -34.70 -15.71 -9.34
N LYS A 263 -34.43 -14.60 -10.03
CA LYS A 263 -34.83 -13.26 -9.56
C LYS A 263 -36.35 -13.22 -9.36
N GLY A 264 -36.78 -12.88 -8.14
CA GLY A 264 -38.18 -12.62 -7.77
C GLY A 264 -38.57 -11.15 -7.95
N LYS A 265 -39.54 -10.67 -7.16
CA LYS A 265 -39.95 -9.27 -7.15
C LYS A 265 -38.92 -8.43 -6.38
N GLY A 266 -38.57 -7.26 -6.91
CA GLY A 266 -37.59 -6.38 -6.27
C GLY A 266 -36.25 -7.09 -5.99
N THR A 267 -35.92 -7.24 -4.71
CA THR A 267 -34.74 -7.97 -4.21
C THR A 267 -35.15 -9.25 -3.47
N THR A 268 -35.96 -10.11 -4.10
CA THR A 268 -36.29 -11.45 -3.57
C THR A 268 -35.76 -12.56 -4.49
N ILE A 269 -35.67 -13.77 -3.96
CA ILE A 269 -35.40 -15.01 -4.70
C ILE A 269 -36.73 -15.74 -4.88
N GLN A 270 -37.11 -16.01 -6.13
CA GLN A 270 -38.22 -16.90 -6.43
C GLN A 270 -37.72 -18.34 -6.43
N THR A 271 -38.23 -19.13 -5.49
CA THR A 271 -38.02 -20.57 -5.34
C THR A 271 -39.29 -21.34 -5.73
N ASP A 272 -39.24 -22.67 -5.66
CA ASP A 272 -40.43 -23.51 -5.86
C ASP A 272 -41.43 -23.39 -4.69
N GLU A 273 -40.95 -23.00 -3.49
CA GLU A 273 -41.75 -22.81 -2.28
C GLU A 273 -42.35 -21.40 -2.14
N GLY A 274 -41.93 -20.46 -3.00
CA GLY A 274 -42.42 -19.08 -3.00
C GLY A 274 -41.31 -18.03 -3.12
N GLU A 275 -41.64 -16.80 -2.72
CA GLU A 275 -40.69 -15.69 -2.66
C GLU A 275 -39.93 -15.69 -1.33
N PHE A 276 -38.61 -15.62 -1.39
CA PHE A 276 -37.72 -15.51 -0.24
C PHE A 276 -37.00 -14.16 -0.25
N ASP A 277 -37.13 -13.38 0.83
CA ASP A 277 -36.35 -12.16 1.04
C ASP A 277 -35.24 -12.41 2.08
N PRO A 278 -33.95 -12.46 1.68
CA PRO A 278 -32.84 -12.58 2.62
C PRO A 278 -32.73 -11.41 3.61
N GLY A 279 -33.36 -10.26 3.32
CA GLY A 279 -33.41 -9.09 4.19
C GLY A 279 -34.26 -9.28 5.45
N ASP A 280 -35.20 -10.22 5.46
CA ASP A 280 -36.03 -10.53 6.63
C ASP A 280 -35.25 -11.26 7.74
N PHE A 281 -34.08 -11.79 7.41
CA PHE A 281 -33.28 -12.65 8.29
C PHE A 281 -32.00 -11.99 8.81
N ASN A 282 -31.87 -10.66 8.71
CA ASN A 282 -30.71 -9.94 9.21
C ASN A 282 -30.51 -10.18 10.71
N THR A 283 -29.29 -10.55 11.11
CA THR A 283 -28.94 -10.76 12.53
C THR A 283 -28.17 -9.59 13.13
N ILE A 284 -27.82 -8.60 12.31
CA ILE A 284 -27.29 -7.30 12.76
C ILE A 284 -27.76 -6.17 11.86
N SER A 285 -28.14 -5.04 12.44
CA SER A 285 -28.48 -3.83 11.69
C SER A 285 -28.03 -2.60 12.47
N ARG A 286 -27.34 -1.67 11.80
CA ARG A 286 -26.83 -0.43 12.41
C ARG A 286 -26.03 -0.67 13.71
N GLY A 287 -25.30 -1.80 13.77
CA GLY A 287 -24.49 -2.20 14.92
C GLY A 287 -25.24 -2.94 16.04
N VAL A 288 -26.57 -3.08 15.94
CA VAL A 288 -27.41 -3.76 16.92
C VAL A 288 -27.73 -5.17 16.42
N GLY A 289 -27.40 -6.18 17.22
CA GLY A 289 -27.66 -7.59 16.91
C GLY A 289 -29.07 -8.02 17.30
N LYS A 290 -29.59 -9.07 16.64
CA LYS A 290 -30.83 -9.76 17.01
C LYS A 290 -30.56 -11.27 17.03
N CYS A 291 -30.90 -11.94 18.13
CA CYS A 291 -30.75 -13.38 18.24
C CYS A 291 -31.88 -14.11 17.50
N PRO A 292 -31.61 -15.01 16.54
CA PRO A 292 -32.67 -15.80 15.89
C PRO A 292 -33.36 -16.81 16.82
N ASN A 293 -32.69 -17.27 17.89
CA ASN A 293 -33.22 -18.30 18.79
C ASN A 293 -34.23 -17.79 19.81
N CYS A 294 -34.02 -16.58 20.34
CA CYS A 294 -34.90 -16.01 21.38
C CYS A 294 -35.40 -14.60 21.04
N GLU A 295 -35.11 -14.11 19.84
CA GLU A 295 -35.49 -12.80 19.30
C GLU A 295 -34.98 -11.56 20.05
N ASN A 296 -34.30 -11.75 21.18
CA ASN A 296 -33.75 -10.65 21.97
C ASN A 296 -32.68 -9.87 21.22
N ILE A 297 -32.63 -8.59 21.56
CA ILE A 297 -31.63 -7.64 21.08
C ILE A 297 -30.29 -7.96 21.74
N ILE A 298 -29.22 -7.97 20.94
CA ILE A 298 -27.84 -8.01 21.41
C ILE A 298 -27.26 -6.61 21.19
N GLU A 299 -27.20 -5.83 22.26
CA GLU A 299 -26.79 -4.42 22.19
C GLU A 299 -25.32 -4.27 21.72
N THR A 300 -25.04 -3.13 21.06
CA THR A 300 -23.71 -2.83 20.49
C THR A 300 -22.57 -2.91 21.51
N ASN A 301 -22.80 -2.42 22.73
CA ASN A 301 -21.85 -2.50 23.86
C ASN A 301 -21.49 -3.94 24.22
N ILE A 302 -22.47 -4.86 24.23
CA ILE A 302 -22.27 -6.28 24.51
C ILE A 302 -21.45 -6.93 23.40
N ILE A 303 -21.74 -6.61 22.13
CA ILE A 303 -20.95 -7.08 20.99
C ILE A 303 -19.49 -6.60 21.10
N TYR A 304 -19.29 -5.33 21.45
CA TYR A 304 -17.95 -4.74 21.58
C TYR A 304 -17.20 -5.26 22.80
N GLU A 305 -17.88 -5.55 23.90
CA GLU A 305 -17.30 -6.22 25.07
C GLU A 305 -16.84 -7.64 24.74
N GLN A 306 -17.64 -8.40 23.97
CA GLN A 306 -17.21 -9.71 23.48
C GLN A 306 -16.01 -9.58 22.53
N GLY A 307 -15.97 -8.57 21.66
CA GLY A 307 -14.78 -8.23 20.87
C GLY A 307 -13.55 -8.00 21.73
N ARG A 308 -13.62 -7.08 22.68
CA ARG A 308 -12.51 -6.72 23.59
C ARG A 308 -12.05 -7.87 24.47
N SER A 309 -12.94 -8.79 24.84
CA SER A 309 -12.62 -10.00 25.61
C SER A 309 -12.17 -11.19 24.74
N GLY A 310 -12.02 -11.01 23.44
CA GLY A 310 -11.60 -12.06 22.51
C GLY A 310 -12.67 -13.14 22.25
N LYS A 311 -13.93 -12.85 22.59
CA LYS A 311 -15.10 -13.73 22.41
C LYS A 311 -15.90 -13.42 21.15
N LEU A 312 -15.49 -12.45 20.33
CA LEU A 312 -16.03 -12.26 18.99
C LEU A 312 -15.53 -13.39 18.09
N GLY A 313 -16.33 -14.46 18.01
CA GLY A 313 -16.06 -15.67 17.24
C GLY A 313 -16.30 -15.47 15.74
N HIS A 314 -16.12 -16.55 14.99
CA HIS A 314 -16.22 -16.53 13.54
C HIS A 314 -16.62 -17.93 13.05
N GLU A 315 -17.55 -18.03 12.11
CA GLU A 315 -17.92 -19.31 11.49
C GLU A 315 -18.08 -19.19 9.97
N VAL A 316 -17.78 -20.26 9.26
CA VAL A 316 -18.05 -20.37 7.83
C VAL A 316 -19.53 -20.66 7.68
N TYR A 317 -20.24 -19.89 6.84
CA TYR A 317 -21.66 -20.12 6.55
C TYR A 317 -21.92 -20.53 5.10
N ALA A 318 -20.96 -20.33 4.19
CA ALA A 318 -21.07 -20.78 2.80
C ALA A 318 -19.70 -21.00 2.15
N VAL A 319 -19.67 -21.90 1.16
CA VAL A 319 -18.50 -22.19 0.31
C VAL A 319 -18.88 -21.94 -1.15
N ALA A 320 -18.12 -21.07 -1.81
CA ALA A 320 -18.22 -20.79 -3.24
C ALA A 320 -17.26 -21.69 -4.01
N TYR A 321 -17.74 -22.41 -5.03
CA TYR A 321 -16.95 -23.37 -5.78
C TYR A 321 -17.31 -23.37 -7.28
N ARG A 322 -16.50 -24.05 -8.09
CA ARG A 322 -16.76 -24.32 -9.51
C ARG A 322 -16.59 -25.81 -9.82
N ARG A 323 -17.22 -26.27 -10.89
CA ARG A 323 -16.99 -27.60 -11.49
C ARG A 323 -16.36 -27.40 -12.87
N GLY A 324 -15.04 -27.58 -12.97
CA GLY A 324 -14.29 -27.20 -14.18
C GLY A 324 -14.48 -25.73 -14.54
N GLN A 325 -14.85 -25.44 -15.78
CA GLN A 325 -15.10 -24.07 -16.27
C GLN A 325 -16.57 -23.61 -16.08
N SER A 326 -17.35 -24.27 -15.23
CA SER A 326 -18.74 -23.92 -14.95
C SER A 326 -18.90 -22.56 -14.26
N ASN A 327 -20.15 -22.09 -14.16
CA ASN A 327 -20.50 -20.91 -13.36
C ASN A 327 -20.14 -21.12 -11.88
N LEU A 328 -20.03 -20.03 -11.14
CA LEU A 328 -19.84 -20.11 -9.69
C LEU A 328 -21.11 -20.67 -9.05
N GLU A 329 -20.93 -21.61 -8.13
CA GLU A 329 -21.99 -22.25 -7.33
C GLU A 329 -21.66 -22.11 -5.84
N PHE A 330 -22.65 -22.36 -5.00
CA PHE A 330 -22.52 -22.28 -3.54
C PHE A 330 -23.04 -23.55 -2.89
N ARG A 331 -22.42 -23.92 -1.77
CA ARG A 331 -22.88 -24.98 -0.86
C ARG A 331 -22.66 -24.56 0.58
N LEU A 332 -23.35 -25.23 1.50
CA LEU A 332 -23.03 -25.13 2.92
C LEU A 332 -21.68 -25.82 3.22
N PRO A 333 -20.99 -25.43 4.31
CA PRO A 333 -19.79 -26.12 4.77
C PRO A 333 -20.10 -27.57 5.14
N THR A 334 -19.20 -28.48 4.77
CA THR A 334 -19.24 -29.90 5.12
C THR A 334 -18.31 -30.20 6.28
N GLY A 335 -18.40 -31.42 6.83
CA GLY A 335 -17.46 -31.88 7.86
C GLY A 335 -15.99 -31.73 7.46
N LYS A 336 -15.64 -31.94 6.18
CA LYS A 336 -14.27 -31.73 5.66
C LYS A 336 -13.83 -30.28 5.77
N ASP A 337 -14.71 -29.33 5.45
CA ASP A 337 -14.40 -27.89 5.55
C ASP A 337 -14.17 -27.48 7.01
N ILE A 338 -15.01 -27.99 7.93
CA ILE A 338 -14.92 -27.72 9.37
C ILE A 338 -13.63 -28.34 9.95
N GLU A 339 -13.30 -29.58 9.57
CA GLU A 339 -12.07 -30.23 10.01
C GLU A 339 -10.82 -29.47 9.53
N ALA A 340 -10.83 -28.95 8.30
CA ALA A 340 -9.73 -28.14 7.77
C ALA A 340 -9.53 -26.84 8.57
N VAL A 341 -10.61 -26.18 9.01
CA VAL A 341 -10.52 -25.02 9.93
C VAL A 341 -9.85 -25.41 11.25
N HIS A 342 -10.23 -26.56 11.84
CA HIS A 342 -9.59 -27.04 13.08
C HIS A 342 -8.11 -27.39 12.90
N LYS A 343 -7.74 -28.03 11.79
CA LYS A 343 -6.33 -28.33 11.46
C LYS A 343 -5.48 -27.07 11.36
N SER A 344 -6.04 -26.03 10.71
CA SER A 344 -5.37 -24.75 10.51
C SER A 344 -4.96 -24.08 11.83
N LYS A 345 -5.80 -24.21 12.86
CA LYS A 345 -5.49 -23.69 14.21
C LYS A 345 -4.23 -24.32 14.79
N LYS A 346 -4.14 -25.66 14.77
CA LYS A 346 -2.99 -26.40 15.30
C LYS A 346 -1.70 -26.04 14.57
N TYR A 347 -1.76 -25.90 13.25
CA TYR A 347 -0.58 -25.52 12.46
C TYR A 347 -0.13 -24.09 12.78
N LEU A 348 -1.06 -23.13 12.84
CA LEU A 348 -0.71 -21.75 13.15
C LEU A 348 -0.14 -21.59 14.57
N GLU A 349 -0.65 -22.35 15.54
CA GLU A 349 -0.08 -22.42 16.90
C GLU A 349 1.39 -22.88 16.86
N LYS A 350 1.70 -23.89 16.04
CA LYS A 350 3.09 -24.34 15.82
C LYS A 350 3.96 -23.24 15.19
N VAL A 351 3.48 -22.58 14.14
CA VAL A 351 4.24 -21.49 13.48
C VAL A 351 4.49 -20.32 14.44
N LEU A 352 3.51 -19.98 15.28
CA LEU A 352 3.67 -18.96 16.31
C LEU A 352 4.75 -19.30 17.33
N GLN A 353 4.96 -20.59 17.62
CA GLN A 353 6.02 -21.06 18.52
C GLN A 353 7.39 -21.04 17.84
N GLU A 354 7.47 -21.49 16.59
CA GLU A 354 8.74 -21.66 15.86
C GLU A 354 9.24 -20.37 15.21
N ASN A 355 8.33 -19.50 14.74
CA ASN A 355 8.68 -18.32 13.95
C ASN A 355 7.69 -17.15 14.14
N ARG A 356 7.56 -16.68 15.38
CA ARG A 356 6.68 -15.56 15.77
C ARG A 356 6.82 -14.28 14.94
N PHE A 357 7.98 -14.04 14.33
CA PHE A 357 8.28 -12.79 13.61
C PHE A 357 7.59 -12.68 12.25
N ILE A 358 7.11 -13.80 11.69
CA ILE A 358 6.36 -13.78 10.42
C ILE A 358 4.90 -13.36 10.64
N VAL A 359 4.37 -13.55 11.85
CA VAL A 359 3.01 -13.11 12.21
C VAL A 359 3.04 -11.63 12.59
N PRO A 360 2.15 -10.77 12.05
CA PRO A 360 2.14 -9.34 12.32
C PRO A 360 1.50 -9.04 13.69
N GLN A 361 2.14 -9.51 14.77
CA GLN A 361 1.77 -9.27 16.17
C GLN A 361 2.12 -7.84 16.63
N VAL A 362 1.84 -6.86 15.77
CA VAL A 362 2.14 -5.45 15.97
C VAL A 362 0.86 -4.75 16.41
N GLU A 363 0.95 -4.02 17.52
CA GLU A 363 -0.16 -3.19 18.01
C GLU A 363 -0.54 -2.12 16.99
N ILE A 364 -1.84 -1.89 16.85
CA ILE A 364 -2.37 -0.82 16.01
C ILE A 364 -2.12 0.50 16.75
N PRO A 365 -1.41 1.48 16.16
CA PRO A 365 -0.98 2.68 16.88
C PRO A 365 -2.12 3.47 17.52
N TYR A 366 -1.98 3.76 18.82
CA TYR A 366 -2.89 4.63 19.56
C TYR A 366 -2.66 6.10 19.18
N GLY A 367 -3.69 6.76 18.65
CA GLY A 367 -3.67 8.20 18.36
C GLY A 367 -5.00 8.86 18.72
N HIS A 368 -4.96 10.11 19.19
CA HIS A 368 -6.13 10.90 19.62
C HIS A 368 -7.26 11.04 18.58
N GLN A 369 -7.02 10.75 17.29
CA GLN A 369 -8.06 10.72 16.25
C GLN A 369 -8.46 9.29 15.82
N PHE A 370 -7.66 8.29 16.19
CA PHE A 370 -7.87 6.89 15.84
C PHE A 370 -8.53 6.13 17.00
N ALA A 371 -8.14 6.29 18.26
CA ALA A 371 -8.58 5.36 19.31
C ALA A 371 -10.07 5.47 19.69
N GLU A 372 -10.58 6.67 19.97
CA GLU A 372 -11.97 6.86 20.40
C GLU A 372 -13.00 6.62 19.29
N ARG A 373 -12.56 6.61 18.02
CA ARG A 373 -13.40 6.41 16.84
C ARG A 373 -13.04 5.18 16.00
N SER A 374 -11.98 4.45 16.34
CA SER A 374 -11.57 3.25 15.60
C SER A 374 -12.50 2.11 15.96
N SER A 375 -13.39 1.81 15.02
CA SER A 375 -14.26 0.64 15.05
C SER A 375 -13.47 -0.65 15.30
N LEU A 376 -12.24 -0.75 14.79
CA LEU A 376 -11.36 -1.91 15.00
C LEU A 376 -11.03 -2.13 16.47
N ILE A 377 -10.52 -1.10 17.16
CA ILE A 377 -10.09 -1.21 18.56
C ILE A 377 -11.30 -1.46 19.46
N GLN A 378 -12.42 -0.78 19.19
CA GLN A 378 -13.67 -0.99 19.95
C GLN A 378 -14.19 -2.43 19.82
N GLN A 379 -13.90 -3.10 18.70
CA GLN A 379 -14.31 -4.48 18.41
C GLN A 379 -13.22 -5.51 18.76
N GLY A 380 -12.17 -5.11 19.48
CA GLY A 380 -11.11 -6.01 19.97
C GLY A 380 -9.98 -6.30 18.98
N ILE A 381 -9.94 -5.59 17.85
CA ILE A 381 -8.83 -5.62 16.89
C ILE A 381 -7.83 -4.52 17.29
N ASP A 382 -6.99 -4.84 18.25
CA ASP A 382 -5.91 -3.99 18.81
C ASP A 382 -4.53 -4.28 18.17
N ARG A 383 -4.43 -5.35 17.36
CA ARG A 383 -3.22 -5.78 16.64
C ARG A 383 -3.55 -6.17 15.20
N TRP A 384 -2.57 -6.04 14.31
CA TRP A 384 -2.75 -6.32 12.89
C TRP A 384 -3.07 -7.78 12.56
N ASP A 385 -2.53 -8.75 13.30
CA ASP A 385 -2.86 -10.16 13.12
C ASP A 385 -4.33 -10.48 13.41
N LYS A 386 -4.98 -9.71 14.29
CA LYS A 386 -6.42 -9.84 14.57
C LYS A 386 -7.30 -9.34 13.42
N ALA A 387 -6.75 -8.66 12.40
CA ALA A 387 -7.50 -8.29 11.19
C ALA A 387 -7.79 -9.48 10.26
N PHE A 388 -7.29 -10.68 10.60
CA PHE A 388 -7.45 -11.91 9.84
C PHE A 388 -8.15 -12.98 10.69
N ASN A 389 -8.85 -13.90 10.04
CA ASN A 389 -9.17 -15.18 10.68
C ASN A 389 -7.96 -16.14 10.63
N LEU A 390 -8.05 -17.26 11.33
CA LEU A 390 -6.94 -18.22 11.46
C LEU A 390 -6.41 -18.74 10.12
N ARG A 391 -7.29 -19.09 9.17
CA ARG A 391 -6.90 -19.64 7.86
C ARG A 391 -6.40 -18.57 6.90
N GLN A 392 -6.96 -17.37 6.96
CA GLN A 392 -6.44 -16.21 6.24
C GLN A 392 -4.99 -15.93 6.67
N LEU A 393 -4.75 -15.91 7.98
CA LEU A 393 -3.43 -15.69 8.55
C LEU A 393 -2.45 -16.82 8.18
N LEU A 394 -2.88 -18.08 8.25
CA LEU A 394 -2.11 -19.24 7.81
C LEU A 394 -1.62 -19.10 6.37
N SER A 395 -2.52 -18.71 5.46
CA SER A 395 -2.19 -18.52 4.04
C SER A 395 -1.11 -17.45 3.85
N LEU A 396 -1.28 -16.29 4.52
CA LEU A 396 -0.36 -15.16 4.39
C LEU A 396 1.02 -15.45 4.99
N VAL A 397 1.06 -16.12 6.15
CA VAL A 397 2.31 -16.53 6.80
C VAL A 397 3.07 -17.53 5.92
N THR A 398 2.36 -18.52 5.36
CA THR A 398 2.94 -19.49 4.44
C THR A 398 3.53 -18.81 3.20
N TYR A 399 2.84 -17.81 2.63
CA TYR A 399 3.41 -17.02 1.52
C TYR A 399 4.69 -16.30 1.92
N VAL A 400 4.76 -15.70 3.11
CA VAL A 400 5.98 -15.01 3.59
C VAL A 400 7.15 -15.98 3.75
N GLU A 401 6.90 -17.19 4.25
CA GLU A 401 7.93 -18.25 4.32
C GLU A 401 8.46 -18.60 2.93
N ILE A 402 7.55 -18.88 1.99
CA ILE A 402 7.89 -19.21 0.60
C ILE A 402 8.65 -18.05 -0.07
N LEU A 403 8.24 -16.79 0.18
CA LEU A 403 8.92 -15.62 -0.37
C LEU A 403 10.34 -15.44 0.19
N ASN A 404 10.55 -15.75 1.47
CA ASN A 404 11.89 -15.75 2.07
C ASN A 404 12.78 -16.84 1.47
N GLU A 405 12.22 -18.00 1.12
CA GLU A 405 12.93 -19.04 0.37
C GLU A 405 13.23 -18.61 -1.08
N ALA A 406 12.24 -18.04 -1.77
CA ALA A 406 12.40 -17.49 -3.12
C ALA A 406 13.54 -16.47 -3.16
N LYS A 407 13.59 -15.55 -2.19
CA LYS A 407 14.65 -14.55 -2.07
C LYS A 407 16.06 -15.16 -1.94
N LYS A 408 16.20 -16.29 -1.24
CA LYS A 408 17.48 -16.99 -1.13
C LYS A 408 17.90 -17.60 -2.46
N LYS A 409 16.97 -18.23 -3.18
CA LYS A 409 17.23 -18.84 -4.49
C LYS A 409 17.51 -17.79 -5.57
N LEU A 410 16.73 -16.71 -5.60
CA LEU A 410 16.92 -15.55 -6.47
C LEU A 410 18.35 -14.98 -6.38
N ARG A 411 18.91 -14.87 -5.18
CA ARG A 411 20.28 -14.37 -4.95
C ARG A 411 21.38 -15.25 -5.54
N ALA A 412 21.08 -16.52 -5.83
CA ALA A 412 22.00 -17.42 -6.51
C ALA A 412 21.88 -17.35 -8.04
N GLU A 413 20.75 -16.87 -8.56
CA GLU A 413 20.45 -16.86 -10.00
C GLU A 413 20.61 -15.48 -10.66
N TYR A 414 20.44 -14.38 -9.92
CA TYR A 414 20.38 -13.03 -10.48
C TYR A 414 21.22 -12.03 -9.68
N GLU A 415 21.62 -10.95 -10.34
CA GLU A 415 22.30 -9.80 -9.77
C GLU A 415 21.43 -9.05 -8.72
N PRO A 416 22.04 -8.40 -7.71
CA PRO A 416 21.30 -7.86 -6.56
C PRO A 416 20.15 -6.91 -6.90
N GLU A 417 20.29 -6.10 -7.95
CA GLU A 417 19.26 -5.14 -8.34
C GLU A 417 18.05 -5.81 -8.99
N LYS A 418 18.27 -6.83 -9.83
CA LYS A 418 17.19 -7.62 -10.44
C LYS A 418 16.49 -8.50 -9.41
N VAL A 419 17.23 -9.04 -8.44
CA VAL A 419 16.63 -9.66 -7.24
C VAL A 419 15.72 -8.67 -6.52
N GLY A 420 16.19 -7.44 -6.31
CA GLY A 420 15.39 -6.36 -5.72
C GLY A 420 14.09 -6.09 -6.48
N ALA A 421 14.16 -6.06 -7.81
CA ALA A 421 13.00 -5.85 -8.67
C ALA A 421 12.00 -7.01 -8.58
N ILE A 422 12.44 -8.25 -8.75
CA ILE A 422 11.57 -9.43 -8.67
C ILE A 422 10.92 -9.54 -7.28
N CYS A 423 11.73 -9.41 -6.21
CA CYS A 423 11.20 -9.41 -4.84
C CYS A 423 10.19 -8.28 -4.60
N THR A 424 10.35 -7.12 -5.24
CA THR A 424 9.39 -6.02 -5.13
C THR A 424 8.04 -6.42 -5.73
N TYR A 425 8.00 -6.98 -6.93
CA TYR A 425 6.74 -7.42 -7.55
C TYR A 425 6.07 -8.54 -6.77
N LEU A 426 6.83 -9.54 -6.31
CA LEU A 426 6.30 -10.60 -5.45
C LEU A 426 5.72 -10.04 -4.13
N SER A 427 6.34 -9.01 -3.56
CA SER A 427 5.85 -8.34 -2.36
C SER A 427 4.56 -7.54 -2.63
N LEU A 428 4.43 -6.94 -3.82
CA LEU A 428 3.19 -6.27 -4.24
C LEU A 428 2.04 -7.27 -4.44
N VAL A 429 2.33 -8.47 -4.95
CA VAL A 429 1.35 -9.57 -4.99
C VAL A 429 0.88 -9.93 -3.59
N LEU A 430 1.81 -10.13 -2.65
CA LEU A 430 1.47 -10.40 -1.24
C LEU A 430 0.66 -9.24 -0.62
N ALA A 431 1.04 -7.99 -0.85
CA ALA A 431 0.32 -6.82 -0.36
C ALA A 431 -1.13 -6.81 -0.83
N ARG A 432 -1.38 -7.23 -2.08
CA ARG A 432 -2.74 -7.39 -2.60
C ARG A 432 -3.47 -8.57 -1.96
N CYS A 433 -2.79 -9.69 -1.71
CA CYS A 433 -3.38 -10.81 -0.96
C CYS A 433 -3.85 -10.37 0.43
N ILE A 434 -3.03 -9.59 1.14
CA ILE A 434 -3.36 -9.01 2.45
C ILE A 434 -4.63 -8.15 2.36
N ASP A 435 -4.74 -7.30 1.33
CA ASP A 435 -5.86 -6.37 1.16
C ASP A 435 -7.20 -7.09 0.93
N VAL A 436 -7.20 -8.18 0.16
CA VAL A 436 -8.44 -8.89 -0.23
C VAL A 436 -8.78 -10.10 0.64
N ASN A 437 -7.84 -10.59 1.45
CA ASN A 437 -8.01 -11.78 2.27
C ASN A 437 -7.91 -11.47 3.77
N CYS A 438 -8.76 -10.55 4.23
CA CYS A 438 -8.85 -10.14 5.63
C CYS A 438 -10.31 -9.94 6.06
N ARG A 439 -10.54 -9.76 7.35
CA ARG A 439 -11.87 -9.47 7.92
C ARG A 439 -12.42 -8.09 7.56
N LEU A 440 -11.56 -7.23 7.00
CA LEU A 440 -11.89 -5.88 6.55
C LEU A 440 -12.27 -5.86 5.06
N ALA A 441 -12.12 -6.99 4.35
CA ALA A 441 -12.61 -7.15 2.99
C ALA A 441 -14.09 -7.51 3.00
N HIS A 442 -14.78 -7.30 1.87
CA HIS A 442 -16.20 -7.63 1.75
C HIS A 442 -16.56 -8.21 0.39
N VAL A 443 -17.74 -8.82 0.33
CA VAL A 443 -18.28 -9.40 -0.91
C VAL A 443 -19.31 -8.47 -1.52
N ASN A 444 -19.08 -8.07 -2.77
CA ASN A 444 -20.08 -7.44 -3.60
C ASN A 444 -20.95 -8.51 -4.26
N THR A 445 -22.16 -8.68 -3.73
CA THR A 445 -23.11 -9.72 -4.13
C THR A 445 -23.73 -9.53 -5.51
N MET A 446 -23.56 -8.37 -6.16
CA MET A 446 -24.04 -8.15 -7.54
C MET A 446 -23.22 -8.91 -8.59
N GLY A 447 -21.97 -9.28 -8.26
CA GLY A 447 -21.07 -10.01 -9.16
C GLY A 447 -20.17 -11.01 -8.41
N PRO A 448 -20.65 -11.57 -7.29
CA PRO A 448 -19.88 -12.08 -6.14
C PRO A 448 -18.37 -11.79 -6.20
N LYS A 449 -18.01 -10.49 -6.19
CA LYS A 449 -16.62 -10.03 -6.24
C LYS A 449 -16.12 -9.72 -4.85
N ILE A 450 -14.84 -9.96 -4.62
CA ILE A 450 -14.17 -9.54 -3.39
C ILE A 450 -13.65 -8.12 -3.59
N GLU A 451 -14.01 -7.24 -2.67
CA GLU A 451 -13.53 -5.88 -2.56
C GLU A 451 -12.59 -5.82 -1.34
N GLY A 452 -11.37 -5.32 -1.56
CA GLY A 452 -10.34 -5.28 -0.51
C GLY A 452 -10.64 -4.26 0.60
N ALA A 453 -9.93 -4.40 1.72
CA ALA A 453 -10.01 -3.48 2.86
C ALA A 453 -9.78 -2.03 2.46
N SER A 454 -8.78 -1.82 1.60
CA SER A 454 -8.42 -0.51 1.06
C SER A 454 -9.51 0.09 0.15
N GLY A 455 -10.49 -0.74 -0.26
CA GLY A 455 -11.77 -0.36 -0.88
C GLY A 455 -12.42 0.85 -0.23
N GLN A 456 -12.39 0.85 1.10
CA GLN A 456 -12.99 1.88 1.94
C GLN A 456 -11.99 2.99 2.28
N HIS A 457 -12.53 4.17 2.59
CA HIS A 457 -11.73 5.28 3.16
C HIS A 457 -11.50 5.12 4.67
N SER A 458 -12.12 4.10 5.28
CA SER A 458 -12.04 3.74 6.69
C SER A 458 -11.81 2.23 6.77
N LEU A 459 -10.83 1.78 7.55
CA LEU A 459 -10.56 0.35 7.77
C LEU A 459 -11.61 -0.24 8.73
N ASN A 460 -12.84 -0.45 8.27
CA ASN A 460 -13.90 -0.99 9.10
C ASN A 460 -13.91 -2.51 9.07
N LEU A 461 -14.29 -3.12 10.20
CA LEU A 461 -14.64 -4.53 10.22
C LEU A 461 -15.98 -4.74 9.51
N PHE A 462 -16.05 -5.77 8.68
CA PHE A 462 -17.32 -6.25 8.13
C PHE A 462 -17.85 -7.40 8.98
N TRP A 463 -19.16 -7.40 9.24
CA TRP A 463 -19.81 -8.46 10.02
C TRP A 463 -19.74 -9.83 9.33
N ASN A 464 -19.77 -9.82 8.00
CA ASN A 464 -19.48 -10.96 7.15
C ASN A 464 -18.40 -10.60 6.12
N TYR A 465 -17.49 -11.53 5.86
CA TYR A 465 -16.28 -11.26 5.06
C TYR A 465 -15.83 -12.50 4.27
N PRO A 466 -15.10 -12.31 3.16
CA PRO A 466 -14.61 -13.41 2.35
C PRO A 466 -13.27 -13.96 2.84
N GLU A 467 -13.03 -15.22 2.53
CA GLU A 467 -11.72 -15.83 2.51
C GLU A 467 -11.53 -16.46 1.12
N THR A 468 -10.54 -16.00 0.37
CA THR A 468 -10.20 -16.61 -0.91
C THR A 468 -9.37 -17.86 -0.65
N ASN A 469 -9.57 -18.94 -1.41
CA ASN A 469 -8.76 -20.14 -1.30
C ASN A 469 -7.26 -19.81 -1.40
N GLY A 470 -6.55 -19.96 -0.27
CA GLY A 470 -5.13 -19.63 -0.14
C GLY A 470 -4.21 -20.62 -0.84
N SER A 471 -4.68 -21.83 -1.13
CA SER A 471 -3.88 -22.86 -1.78
C SER A 471 -3.72 -22.62 -3.28
N THR A 472 -4.80 -22.26 -3.98
CA THR A 472 -4.81 -22.28 -5.45
C THR A 472 -5.30 -21.00 -6.11
N ARG A 473 -6.04 -20.13 -5.40
CA ARG A 473 -6.73 -18.99 -6.03
C ARG A 473 -6.18 -17.64 -5.63
N LEU A 474 -5.94 -17.42 -4.35
CA LEU A 474 -5.61 -16.09 -3.81
C LEU A 474 -4.33 -15.53 -4.43
N TRP A 475 -3.23 -16.29 -4.40
CA TRP A 475 -1.95 -15.88 -4.96
C TRP A 475 -2.05 -15.63 -6.47
N GLN A 476 -2.61 -16.60 -7.20
CA GLN A 476 -2.76 -16.51 -8.66
C GLN A 476 -3.58 -15.27 -9.06
N TRP A 477 -4.78 -15.10 -8.50
CA TRP A 477 -5.63 -13.96 -8.83
C TRP A 477 -4.99 -12.62 -8.48
N CYS A 478 -4.31 -12.52 -7.34
CA CYS A 478 -3.58 -11.31 -6.96
C CYS A 478 -2.42 -11.02 -7.92
N SER A 479 -1.69 -12.05 -8.35
CA SER A 479 -0.58 -11.92 -9.30
C SER A 479 -1.05 -11.41 -10.66
N GLU A 480 -2.13 -11.97 -11.21
CA GLU A 480 -2.74 -11.50 -12.46
C GLU A 480 -3.11 -10.01 -12.38
N LYS A 481 -3.64 -9.56 -11.24
CA LYS A 481 -4.05 -8.16 -11.06
C LYS A 481 -2.91 -7.17 -10.87
N VAL A 482 -1.79 -7.61 -10.29
CA VAL A 482 -0.61 -6.77 -10.09
C VAL A 482 0.22 -6.69 -11.37
N LEU A 483 0.28 -7.79 -12.13
CA LEU A 483 1.26 -7.96 -13.21
C LEU A 483 0.68 -7.76 -14.62
N SER A 484 -0.64 -7.80 -14.81
CA SER A 484 -1.26 -7.62 -16.14
C SER A 484 -0.82 -6.34 -16.87
N ASP A 485 -0.45 -5.32 -16.09
CA ASP A 485 -0.14 -4.00 -16.62
C ASP A 485 1.36 -3.73 -16.77
N TYR A 486 2.25 -4.66 -16.40
CA TYR A 486 3.71 -4.42 -16.45
C TYR A 486 4.24 -4.22 -17.88
N GLN A 487 3.89 -5.09 -18.83
CA GLN A 487 4.27 -4.90 -20.23
C GLN A 487 3.63 -3.64 -20.85
N PRO A 488 2.31 -3.39 -20.67
CA PRO A 488 1.71 -2.11 -21.03
C PRO A 488 2.45 -0.90 -20.44
N LEU A 489 2.90 -0.98 -19.19
CA LEU A 489 3.64 0.07 -18.50
C LEU A 489 5.02 0.30 -19.13
N CYS A 490 5.76 -0.76 -19.47
CA CYS A 490 7.03 -0.66 -20.20
C CYS A 490 6.85 0.08 -21.53
N LYS A 491 5.80 -0.27 -22.29
CA LYS A 491 5.45 0.41 -23.55
C LYS A 491 5.16 1.89 -23.35
N GLN A 492 4.48 2.25 -22.26
CA GLN A 492 4.17 3.66 -21.94
C GLN A 492 5.41 4.48 -21.59
N LEU A 493 6.50 3.80 -21.22
CA LEU A 493 7.81 4.36 -20.92
C LEU A 493 8.80 4.23 -22.10
N GLY A 494 8.31 3.90 -23.30
CA GLY A 494 9.11 3.94 -24.53
C GLY A 494 9.89 2.66 -24.86
N HIS A 495 9.59 1.52 -24.22
CA HIS A 495 10.10 0.20 -24.62
C HIS A 495 9.18 -0.44 -25.66
N ASP A 496 9.63 -0.55 -26.92
CA ASP A 496 8.86 -1.15 -28.01
C ASP A 496 9.21 -2.65 -28.20
N SER A 497 8.38 -3.53 -27.65
CA SER A 497 8.32 -4.99 -27.92
C SER A 497 9.54 -5.84 -27.46
N PRO A 498 9.37 -7.15 -27.16
CA PRO A 498 10.41 -8.03 -26.57
C PRO A 498 11.58 -8.41 -27.49
N SER A 499 11.78 -7.72 -28.62
CA SER A 499 12.81 -8.07 -29.61
C SER A 499 13.72 -6.93 -30.03
N LEU A 500 13.57 -5.74 -29.43
CA LEU A 500 14.48 -4.60 -29.61
C LEU A 500 14.75 -4.01 -28.23
N SER A 501 15.90 -4.36 -27.67
CA SER A 501 16.38 -3.98 -26.34
C SER A 501 16.75 -2.49 -26.20
N ASN A 502 16.12 -1.59 -26.96
CA ASN A 502 16.41 -0.17 -26.91
C ASN A 502 15.12 0.61 -26.64
N PRO A 503 14.96 1.22 -25.45
CA PRO A 503 13.94 2.23 -25.26
C PRO A 503 14.15 3.35 -26.29
N ASN A 504 13.09 4.12 -26.60
CA ASN A 504 13.20 5.35 -27.40
C ASN A 504 14.47 6.11 -26.95
N PRO A 505 15.45 6.37 -27.84
CA PRO A 505 16.75 6.89 -27.44
C PRO A 505 16.67 8.20 -26.63
N LEU A 506 15.60 8.99 -26.81
CA LEU A 506 15.35 10.21 -26.03
C LEU A 506 14.82 9.95 -24.60
N VAL A 507 14.18 8.81 -24.35
CA VAL A 507 13.75 8.37 -23.02
C VAL A 507 14.85 7.53 -22.35
N ALA A 508 15.58 6.73 -23.14
CA ALA A 508 16.76 5.97 -22.72
C ALA A 508 17.92 6.87 -22.25
N GLN A 509 18.00 8.11 -22.75
CA GLN A 509 18.99 9.11 -22.37
C GLN A 509 18.73 9.77 -21.00
N SER A 510 17.60 9.46 -20.31
CA SER A 510 17.39 9.85 -18.92
C SER A 510 18.36 9.05 -18.03
N SER A 511 19.59 9.53 -17.96
CA SER A 511 20.71 8.89 -17.26
C SER A 511 20.55 8.86 -15.73
N ARG A 512 19.50 9.50 -15.18
CA ARG A 512 19.28 9.66 -13.74
C ARG A 512 17.79 9.71 -13.38
N LEU A 513 17.14 8.54 -13.33
CA LEU A 513 16.01 8.35 -12.41
C LEU A 513 16.56 7.85 -11.08
N GLN A 514 16.43 8.66 -10.03
CA GLN A 514 16.69 8.20 -8.67
C GLN A 514 15.41 8.32 -7.87
N THR A 515 14.82 7.16 -7.53
CA THR A 515 13.83 7.11 -6.47
C THR A 515 14.57 6.79 -5.17
N GLN A 516 14.64 7.78 -4.30
CA GLN A 516 15.26 7.63 -2.99
C GLN A 516 14.16 7.64 -1.92
N ALA A 517 14.25 6.69 -0.99
CA ALA A 517 13.83 7.00 0.36
C ALA A 517 14.90 7.94 0.91
N GLU A 518 14.54 9.07 1.50
CA GLU A 518 15.52 9.90 2.21
C GLU A 518 16.11 9.11 3.39
N ALA A 519 17.20 8.40 3.11
CA ALA A 519 18.22 7.91 4.01
C ALA A 519 19.39 7.35 3.17
N SER A 520 20.31 8.21 2.74
CA SER A 520 21.65 7.79 2.34
C SER A 520 22.67 8.45 3.28
N ILE A 521 23.10 7.68 4.29
CA ILE A 521 24.33 7.94 5.05
C ILE A 521 25.37 6.99 4.46
N SER A 522 26.43 7.53 3.87
CA SER A 522 27.56 6.73 3.40
C SER A 522 28.42 6.30 4.59
N ILE A 523 28.46 5.01 4.87
CA ILE A 523 29.36 4.41 5.86
C ILE A 523 30.53 3.78 5.10
N SER A 524 31.71 4.37 5.20
CA SER A 524 32.96 3.69 4.83
C SER A 524 33.45 2.89 6.05
N LYS A 525 33.76 1.60 5.84
CA LYS A 525 34.53 0.83 6.83
C LYS A 525 35.95 1.39 6.88
N PRO A 526 36.52 1.69 8.05
CA PRO A 526 37.97 1.64 8.20
C PRO A 526 38.40 0.18 8.04
N GLU A 527 39.39 -0.05 7.18
CA GLU A 527 40.06 -1.35 7.07
C GLU A 527 40.59 -1.78 8.44
N ALA A 528 40.49 -3.08 8.71
CA ALA A 528 40.94 -3.67 9.94
C ALA A 528 42.46 -3.51 10.09
N CYS A 529 42.89 -2.91 11.20
CA CYS A 529 44.16 -3.27 11.81
C CYS A 529 43.87 -3.82 13.20
N ALA A 530 44.19 -5.11 13.37
CA ALA A 530 44.43 -5.74 14.66
C ALA A 530 45.52 -4.94 15.42
N THR A 531 45.67 -4.93 16.74
CA THR A 531 45.64 -6.01 17.73
C THR A 531 45.74 -5.35 19.12
N ASN A 532 45.02 -5.89 20.09
CA ASN A 532 45.39 -6.16 21.50
C ASN A 532 46.17 -5.16 22.39
N LEU A 533 45.55 -4.95 23.56
CA LEU A 533 46.09 -4.88 24.93
C LEU A 533 46.74 -3.57 25.42
N GLY A 534 46.32 -3.18 26.64
CA GLY A 534 47.09 -2.32 27.54
C GLY A 534 46.24 -1.34 28.32
N LYS A 535 45.89 -1.70 29.56
CA LYS A 535 45.53 -0.73 30.61
C LYS A 535 46.78 0.09 30.98
N ASP A 536 46.51 1.28 31.51
CA ASP A 536 47.39 2.18 32.26
C ASP A 536 48.02 3.36 31.50
N ASP A 537 47.45 4.53 31.81
CA ASP A 537 48.00 5.88 31.93
C ASP A 537 48.62 6.64 30.73
N LEU A 538 47.71 7.45 30.18
CA LEU A 538 47.79 8.81 29.63
C LEU A 538 49.08 9.66 29.83
N VAL A 539 49.35 10.43 28.75
CA VAL A 539 49.76 11.86 28.60
C VAL A 539 50.97 11.95 27.64
N ALA A 540 50.98 12.65 26.49
CA ALA A 540 50.27 13.83 25.95
C ALA A 540 50.03 13.66 24.42
N GLN A 541 49.10 14.31 23.70
CA GLN A 541 48.77 15.73 23.65
C GLN A 541 47.32 15.94 23.15
N SER A 542 46.48 16.59 23.96
CA SER A 542 45.59 17.69 23.52
C SER A 542 44.99 18.30 24.79
N SER A 543 45.27 19.58 25.00
CA SER A 543 44.97 20.36 26.21
C SER A 543 43.49 20.35 26.60
N ARG A 544 43.18 19.80 27.79
CA ARG A 544 41.97 20.08 28.58
C ARG A 544 42.33 21.04 29.71
N LEU A 545 41.52 22.08 29.91
CA LEU A 545 41.46 22.83 31.17
C LEU A 545 40.25 22.31 31.97
N GLN A 546 40.47 22.05 33.26
CA GLN A 546 39.52 21.47 34.22
C GLN A 546 38.45 22.47 34.67
N ILE A 547 37.33 21.92 35.16
CA ILE A 547 36.22 22.64 35.81
C ILE A 547 36.59 22.98 37.26
N GLN A 548 36.16 24.14 37.76
CA GLN A 548 35.90 24.37 39.19
C GLN A 548 34.48 24.93 39.38
N GLU A 549 33.72 24.33 40.31
CA GLU A 549 32.48 24.88 40.87
C GLU A 549 32.80 25.79 42.06
N GLY A 550 32.08 26.91 42.18
CA GLY A 550 32.15 27.81 43.32
C GLY A 550 30.89 28.67 43.47
N ASP A 551 30.15 28.41 44.53
CA ASP A 551 29.25 29.26 45.32
C ASP A 551 27.92 29.83 44.77
N LEU A 552 26.86 29.30 45.39
CA LEU A 552 25.57 29.88 45.78
C LEU A 552 25.39 31.41 45.64
N GLY A 553 24.31 31.81 44.96
CA GLY A 553 23.74 33.14 45.13
C GLY A 553 22.44 33.39 44.35
N LYS A 554 21.29 33.22 45.03
CA LYS A 554 19.99 33.94 44.88
C LYS A 554 19.50 34.21 43.44
N GLY A 555 18.44 33.63 42.90
CA GLY A 555 17.12 33.35 43.45
C GLY A 555 16.07 33.78 42.41
N ILE A 556 15.00 32.99 42.27
CA ILE A 556 13.62 33.32 41.85
C ILE A 556 13.02 32.07 41.17
N LYS A 557 11.95 31.58 41.79
CA LYS A 557 11.10 30.49 41.33
C LYS A 557 9.86 31.05 40.58
N PRO A 558 9.08 30.18 39.90
CA PRO A 558 8.48 30.42 38.60
C PRO A 558 7.06 31.00 38.70
N GLU A 559 6.59 31.69 37.65
CA GLU A 559 5.26 31.50 37.05
C GLU A 559 4.93 32.55 35.98
N ALA A 560 4.16 32.09 34.98
CA ALA A 560 3.38 32.86 34.01
C ALA A 560 4.14 33.63 32.91
N CYS A 561 4.30 33.01 31.73
CA CYS A 561 3.34 33.25 30.65
C CYS A 561 3.54 32.24 29.51
N ALA A 562 2.51 31.45 29.25
CA ALA A 562 2.38 30.66 28.05
C ALA A 562 2.26 31.57 26.82
N THR A 563 2.84 31.18 25.69
CA THR A 563 2.17 30.99 24.39
C THR A 563 3.20 30.86 23.26
N GLY A 564 3.10 29.81 22.44
CA GLY A 564 3.55 29.93 21.05
C GLY A 564 4.55 28.93 20.46
N PHE A 565 4.62 27.65 20.85
CA PHE A 565 5.19 26.63 19.95
C PHE A 565 4.31 25.37 19.88
N ARG A 566 3.60 25.23 18.75
CA ARG A 566 2.80 24.05 18.40
C ARG A 566 3.71 22.86 18.07
N LYS A 567 3.43 21.71 18.71
CA LYS A 567 4.08 20.40 18.53
C LYS A 567 4.11 19.94 17.05
N ARG A 568 5.31 19.71 16.50
CA ARG A 568 5.54 18.83 15.33
C ARG A 568 6.07 17.48 15.83
N LYS A 569 5.42 16.38 15.44
CA LYS A 569 5.83 14.99 15.79
C LYS A 569 6.99 14.53 14.89
N ARG A 570 8.11 14.16 15.53
CA ARG A 570 9.26 13.42 14.97
C ARG A 570 8.82 12.03 14.48
N LYS A 571 9.36 11.55 13.35
CA LYS A 571 9.30 10.14 12.91
C LYS A 571 10.54 9.40 13.43
N ASN A 572 10.35 8.11 13.77
CA ASN A 572 11.38 7.23 14.31
C ASN A 572 12.36 6.76 13.22
N LEU A 573 13.65 6.91 13.50
CA LEU A 573 14.78 6.33 12.77
C LEU A 573 14.83 4.82 13.06
N PRO A 574 15.03 3.92 12.07
CA PRO A 574 15.31 2.52 12.36
C PRO A 574 16.73 2.40 12.96
N HIS A 575 17.03 1.28 13.65
CA HIS A 575 18.38 0.80 14.05
C HIS A 575 19.14 1.42 15.25
N TRP A 576 18.46 1.80 16.34
CA TRP A 576 19.10 2.10 17.65
C TRP A 576 18.99 0.91 18.65
N GLU A 577 19.46 -0.28 18.29
CA GLU A 577 19.23 -1.52 19.06
C GLU A 577 20.48 -2.15 19.71
N MET A 578 21.62 -1.46 19.81
CA MET A 578 22.81 -2.02 20.50
C MET A 578 23.24 -1.17 21.70
N ASP A 579 23.21 -1.76 22.89
CA ASP A 579 23.79 -1.17 24.10
C ASP A 579 25.28 -0.85 23.90
N GLY A 580 25.69 0.35 24.29
CA GLY A 580 27.08 0.82 24.18
C GLY A 580 27.50 1.38 22.81
N ALA A 581 26.58 1.52 21.86
CA ALA A 581 26.87 2.18 20.59
C ALA A 581 27.12 3.69 20.76
N VAL A 582 28.23 4.18 20.19
CA VAL A 582 28.57 5.61 20.13
C VAL A 582 28.08 6.16 18.79
N TYR A 583 27.18 7.13 18.84
CA TYR A 583 26.65 7.79 17.65
C TYR A 583 27.25 9.19 17.50
N THR A 584 27.86 9.47 16.34
CA THR A 584 28.31 10.83 15.99
C THR A 584 27.23 11.51 15.15
N LEU A 585 26.69 12.61 15.67
CA LEU A 585 25.68 13.42 14.99
C LEU A 585 26.34 14.65 14.35
N GLY A 586 26.37 14.69 13.02
CA GLY A 586 26.84 15.84 12.26
C GLY A 586 25.67 16.75 11.87
N PHE A 587 25.79 18.05 12.19
CA PHE A 587 24.83 19.06 11.74
C PHE A 587 25.52 19.95 10.70
N THR A 588 24.90 20.13 9.54
CA THR A 588 25.38 21.04 8.50
C THR A 588 24.32 22.12 8.30
N THR A 589 24.67 23.38 8.50
CA THR A 589 23.81 24.51 8.14
C THR A 589 23.76 24.65 6.62
N GLN A 590 22.58 25.01 6.10
CA GLN A 590 22.34 25.11 4.66
C GLN A 590 23.32 26.09 3.99
N ASP A 591 23.69 27.17 4.68
CA ASP A 591 24.63 28.17 4.17
C ASP A 591 26.04 28.04 4.79
N ARG A 592 26.36 26.89 5.41
CA ARG A 592 27.64 26.63 6.12
C ARG A 592 28.01 27.70 7.15
N ILE A 593 27.02 28.43 7.66
CA ILE A 593 27.19 29.43 8.70
C ILE A 593 27.48 28.73 10.02
N GLU A 594 28.38 29.32 10.79
CA GLU A 594 28.67 28.90 12.14
C GLU A 594 27.38 28.97 13.00
N PHE A 595 27.09 27.91 13.75
CA PHE A 595 26.00 27.97 14.72
C PHE A 595 26.36 28.96 15.82
N SER A 596 25.45 29.87 16.16
CA SER A 596 25.64 30.73 17.34
C SER A 596 25.79 29.88 18.61
N PRO A 597 26.44 30.40 19.67
CA PRO A 597 26.56 29.69 20.94
C PRO A 597 25.20 29.20 21.48
N GLU A 598 24.15 30.00 21.32
CA GLU A 598 22.79 29.67 21.74
C GLU A 598 22.20 28.54 20.88
N ALA A 599 22.44 28.56 19.56
CA ALA A 599 21.99 27.49 18.66
C ALA A 599 22.74 26.18 18.90
N ARG A 600 24.05 26.25 19.18
CA ARG A 600 24.87 25.09 19.62
C ARG A 600 24.30 24.50 20.92
N GLN A 601 23.94 25.35 21.87
CA GLN A 601 23.36 24.93 23.15
C GLN A 601 21.99 24.26 22.97
N VAL A 602 21.12 24.80 22.11
CA VAL A 602 19.81 24.19 21.80
C VAL A 602 19.95 22.81 21.16
N ILE A 603 20.91 22.64 20.25
CA ILE A 603 21.21 21.33 19.63
C ILE A 603 21.74 20.36 20.68
N LEU A 604 22.70 20.81 21.50
CA LEU A 604 23.28 20.02 22.58
C LEU A 604 22.21 19.57 23.59
N ASP A 605 21.30 20.46 24.00
CA ASP A 605 20.21 20.16 24.92
C ASP A 605 19.20 19.18 24.30
N ALA A 606 18.91 19.33 23.00
CA ALA A 606 18.06 18.39 22.26
C ALA A 606 18.69 16.99 22.11
N CYS A 607 20.02 16.89 22.08
CA CYS A 607 20.76 15.63 22.10
C CYS A 607 20.84 15.04 23.51
N LYS A 608 21.10 15.87 24.53
CA LYS A 608 21.15 15.47 25.95
C LYS A 608 19.83 14.94 26.48
N PHE A 609 18.70 15.32 25.89
CA PHE A 609 17.40 14.68 26.16
C PHE A 609 17.43 13.14 26.01
N PHE A 610 18.33 12.61 25.16
CA PHE A 610 18.49 11.17 24.93
C PHE A 610 19.71 10.56 25.63
N ASP A 611 20.56 11.39 26.25
CA ASP A 611 21.82 11.00 26.89
C ASP A 611 21.56 10.38 28.27
N GLY A 612 22.21 9.26 28.57
CA GLY A 612 22.07 8.54 29.85
C GLY A 612 20.78 7.73 30.05
N VAL A 613 19.87 7.73 29.07
CA VAL A 613 18.62 6.92 29.14
C VAL A 613 18.78 5.58 28.41
N ARG A 614 19.46 5.55 27.24
CA ARG A 614 19.70 4.32 26.43
C ARG A 614 20.98 4.29 25.57
N ALA A 615 21.74 5.38 25.46
CA ALA A 615 23.03 5.44 24.77
C ALA A 615 23.88 6.57 25.36
N SER A 616 25.21 6.50 25.20
CA SER A 616 26.11 7.63 25.49
C SER A 616 26.35 8.42 24.22
N ILE A 617 25.95 9.70 24.22
CA ILE A 617 26.00 10.54 23.03
C ILE A 617 27.20 11.48 23.12
N ILE A 618 28.17 11.30 22.21
CA ILE A 618 29.28 12.25 22.06
C ILE A 618 28.94 13.19 20.90
N VAL A 619 28.64 14.45 21.23
CA VAL A 619 28.37 15.49 20.25
C VAL A 619 29.67 16.23 19.94
N SER A 620 30.17 16.11 18.71
CA SER A 620 31.26 16.95 18.19
C SER A 620 30.72 17.89 17.14
N VAL A 621 30.84 19.19 17.36
CA VAL A 621 30.60 20.20 16.32
C VAL A 621 31.90 20.40 15.57
N THR A 622 32.04 19.78 14.39
CA THR A 622 33.22 19.98 13.53
C THR A 622 32.93 21.01 12.47
N GLU A 623 33.73 22.07 12.45
CA GLU A 623 33.72 23.10 11.41
C GLU A 623 34.51 22.60 10.19
N ARG A 624 33.93 22.70 8.99
CA ARG A 624 34.73 22.60 7.75
C ARG A 624 35.22 24.01 7.41
N PRO A 625 36.52 24.23 7.18
CA PRO A 625 37.01 25.51 6.70
C PRO A 625 36.31 25.88 5.39
N ALA A 626 35.92 27.14 5.27
CA ALA A 626 35.44 27.67 3.99
C ALA A 626 36.53 27.45 2.93
N VAL A 627 36.15 26.83 1.80
CA VAL A 627 37.05 26.71 0.64
C VAL A 627 37.30 28.13 0.14
N GLN A 628 38.50 28.67 0.42
CA GLN A 628 38.97 29.90 -0.19
C GLN A 628 39.03 29.69 -1.71
N GLY A 629 38.46 30.64 -2.45
CA GLY A 629 38.32 30.59 -3.90
C GLY A 629 39.65 30.42 -4.63
N ARG A 630 39.58 29.83 -5.82
CA ARG A 630 40.56 30.10 -6.88
C ARG A 630 39.98 31.20 -7.75
N ASP A 631 40.84 32.16 -8.04
CA ASP A 631 40.61 33.48 -8.64
C ASP A 631 39.65 33.54 -9.84
#